data_AF-A0A562ZRQ9-F1
#
_entry.id   AF-A0A562ZRQ9-F1
#
_cell.length_a   1.000
_cell.length_b   1.000
_cell.length_c   1.000
_cell.angle_alpha   90.00
_cell.angle_beta   90.00
_cell.angle_gamma   90.00
#
_symmetry.space_group_name_H-M   'P 1'
#
loop_
_entity.id
_entity.type
_entity.pdbx_description
1 polymer ?
#
loop_
_entity_poly.entity_id
_entity_poly.type
_entity_poly.pdbx_seq_one_letter_code
_entity_poly.pdbx_strand_id
1 'polypeptide(L)'
;MAAEDVRIATNPPITIARLEARPDWTSLAAGDVEIDTLIVEDAVVPQSSVNAIGATLQKRAKATEPEKRARQRRSGIRSPRRVQLKKVTWSDGQQRMTVEAEFGLGRDGLLDVANFKVVDGRLAGASGTIKRNGDDWPVHVKVGGGTIAGKLQLDELPSGAVSLTGQLTTEGVEVAALTAPSKTLTGKLRAQTALRAEFRDIGQLGDVLATQTHFNVSDALVRGIDLARAVETAGLNRGGMTRLNALAGQVHTQGKTVHLTHLVATSGPLAANGNVTMAANRSLSGRINVDVPTAKGAVGVPLVVSGTADAPAVSMTRGALLGAVVGTVIAPGVGTSVGASAGERAADKLRGLFGK
;
A
#
# COMPACT_ATOMS: atom_id res chain seq x y z
N MET A 1 32.43 5.04 18.36
CA MET A 1 33.16 4.57 17.14
C MET A 1 32.38 5.03 15.92
N ALA A 2 33.05 5.53 14.89
CA ALA A 2 32.42 5.93 13.63
C ALA A 2 33.13 5.24 12.46
N ALA A 3 32.36 4.84 11.45
CA ALA A 3 32.84 4.30 10.20
C ALA A 3 32.22 5.09 9.05
N GLU A 4 33.04 5.44 8.07
CA GLU A 4 32.64 6.19 6.87
C GLU A 4 32.61 5.24 5.65
N ASP A 5 31.76 5.55 4.68
CA ASP A 5 31.59 4.84 3.40
C ASP A 5 31.42 3.32 3.53
N VAL A 6 30.59 2.90 4.49
CA VAL A 6 30.32 1.48 4.73
C VAL A 6 29.49 0.90 3.59
N ARG A 7 29.98 -0.18 2.99
CA ARG A 7 29.29 -0.94 1.94
C ARG A 7 29.05 -2.37 2.40
N ILE A 8 27.79 -2.78 2.42
CA ILE A 8 27.41 -4.17 2.68
C ILE A 8 27.25 -4.88 1.34
N ALA A 9 28.00 -5.96 1.16
CA ALA A 9 28.03 -6.77 -0.06
C ALA A 9 26.76 -7.61 -0.23
N THR A 10 25.62 -6.93 -0.42
CA THR A 10 24.38 -7.50 -0.93
C THR A 10 24.25 -7.22 -2.43
N ASN A 11 23.33 -7.89 -3.11
CA ASN A 11 23.00 -7.57 -4.50
C ASN A 11 21.51 -7.18 -4.60
N PRO A 12 21.17 -5.90 -4.81
CA PRO A 12 22.05 -4.71 -4.89
C PRO A 12 22.71 -4.35 -3.55
N PRO A 13 23.81 -3.56 -3.53
CA PRO A 13 24.53 -3.23 -2.29
C PRO A 13 23.73 -2.27 -1.40
N ILE A 14 23.92 -2.40 -0.08
CA ILE A 14 23.52 -1.36 0.88
C ILE A 14 24.72 -0.44 1.07
N THR A 15 24.52 0.86 0.87
CA THR A 15 25.56 1.88 1.05
C THR A 15 25.18 2.76 2.23
N ILE A 16 26.12 3.05 3.12
CA ILE A 16 25.94 3.90 4.29
C ILE A 16 27.09 4.90 4.28
N ALA A 17 26.80 6.19 4.15
CA ALA A 17 27.86 7.20 4.16
C ALA A 17 28.55 7.24 5.53
N ARG A 18 27.77 7.22 6.62
CA ARG A 18 28.30 7.24 7.97
C ARG A 18 27.53 6.34 8.92
N LEU A 19 28.25 5.54 9.69
CA LEU A 19 27.74 4.66 10.73
C LEU A 19 28.44 4.97 12.05
N GLU A 20 27.71 5.42 13.05
CA GLU A 20 28.26 5.81 14.35
C GLU A 20 27.61 4.99 15.48
N ALA A 21 28.44 4.31 16.27
CA ALA A 21 28.04 3.62 17.49
C ALA A 21 28.56 4.38 18.71
N ARG A 22 27.64 4.86 19.55
CA ARG A 22 27.95 5.58 20.79
C ARG A 22 27.86 4.60 21.98
N PRO A 23 28.92 4.50 22.80
CA PRO A 23 28.90 3.63 23.96
C PRO A 23 28.02 4.22 25.08
N ASP A 24 27.55 3.36 25.97
CA ASP A 24 27.09 3.79 27.29
C ASP A 24 28.31 4.07 28.17
N TRP A 25 28.52 5.35 28.53
CA TRP A 25 29.66 5.77 29.35
C TRP A 25 29.64 5.18 30.76
N THR A 26 28.45 4.89 31.30
CA THR A 26 28.33 4.32 32.65
C THR A 26 28.71 2.84 32.66
N SER A 27 28.23 2.07 31.69
CA SER A 27 28.64 0.67 31.49
C SER A 27 30.14 0.59 31.17
N LEU A 28 30.65 1.51 30.34
CA LEU A 28 32.07 1.53 29.98
C LEU A 28 32.96 1.77 31.21
N ALA A 29 32.56 2.66 32.12
CA ALA A 29 33.26 2.90 33.38
C ALA A 29 33.22 1.68 34.32
N ALA A 30 32.18 0.84 34.22
CA ALA A 30 32.06 -0.42 34.95
C ALA A 30 32.80 -1.60 34.28
N GLY A 31 33.46 -1.38 33.14
CA GLY A 31 34.19 -2.40 32.39
C GLY A 31 33.35 -3.14 31.34
N ASP A 32 32.09 -2.75 31.15
CA ASP A 32 31.16 -3.36 30.19
C ASP A 32 31.04 -2.51 28.92
N VAL A 33 31.26 -3.12 27.75
CA VAL A 33 31.08 -2.44 26.46
C VAL A 33 29.65 -2.64 25.98
N GLU A 34 28.80 -1.63 26.22
CA GLU A 34 27.44 -1.57 25.68
C GLU A 34 27.30 -0.43 24.67
N ILE A 35 26.56 -0.68 23.59
CA ILE A 35 26.19 0.36 22.62
C ILE A 35 24.88 0.98 23.07
N ASP A 36 24.88 2.27 23.40
CA ASP A 36 23.67 3.00 23.75
C ASP A 36 22.91 3.43 22.49
N THR A 37 23.59 4.14 21.58
CA THR A 37 22.97 4.73 20.40
C THR A 37 23.70 4.32 19.12
N LEU A 38 22.93 3.85 18.13
CA LEU A 38 23.39 3.61 16.76
C LEU A 38 22.84 4.69 15.83
N ILE A 39 23.70 5.41 15.13
CA ILE A 39 23.32 6.44 14.15
C ILE A 39 23.71 5.94 12.75
N VAL A 40 22.74 5.93 11.84
CA VAL A 40 22.91 5.60 10.44
C VAL A 40 22.58 6.84 9.62
N GLU A 41 23.56 7.33 8.85
CA GLU A 41 23.44 8.59 8.11
C GLU A 41 23.69 8.38 6.62
N ASP A 42 22.83 9.01 5.82
CA ASP A 42 22.83 8.99 4.35
C ASP A 42 22.98 7.58 3.77
N ALA A 43 22.16 6.65 4.28
CA ALA A 43 22.15 5.27 3.81
C ALA A 43 21.15 5.06 2.66
N VAL A 44 21.49 4.17 1.73
CA VAL A 44 20.58 3.66 0.69
C VAL A 44 20.38 2.17 0.93
N VAL A 45 19.14 1.80 1.22
CA VAL A 45 18.74 0.45 1.60
C VAL A 45 17.74 -0.10 0.57
N PRO A 46 18.17 -0.96 -0.35
CA PRO A 46 17.24 -1.62 -1.26
C PRO A 46 16.47 -2.74 -0.56
N GLN A 47 15.16 -2.85 -0.81
CA GLN A 47 14.30 -3.87 -0.21
C GLN A 47 14.79 -5.30 -0.49
N SER A 48 15.24 -5.56 -1.72
CA SER A 48 15.77 -6.88 -2.11
C SER A 48 16.99 -7.29 -1.28
N SER A 49 17.82 -6.33 -0.89
CA SER A 49 18.97 -6.53 -0.02
C SER A 49 18.56 -6.91 1.40
N VAL A 50 17.54 -6.24 1.94
CA VAL A 50 16.96 -6.56 3.26
C VAL A 50 16.42 -7.99 3.25
N ASN A 51 15.66 -8.35 2.22
CA ASN A 51 15.10 -9.69 2.07
C ASN A 51 16.21 -10.77 1.97
N ALA A 52 17.30 -10.48 1.25
CA ALA A 52 18.44 -11.39 1.12
C ALA A 52 19.19 -11.61 2.45
N ILE A 53 19.31 -10.55 3.27
CA ILE A 53 19.88 -10.64 4.62
C ILE A 53 18.99 -11.50 5.51
N GLY A 54 17.67 -11.22 5.55
CA GLY A 54 16.71 -11.99 6.34
C GLY A 54 16.72 -13.48 5.97
N ALA A 55 16.73 -13.81 4.68
CA ALA A 55 16.82 -15.19 4.21
C ALA A 55 18.12 -15.90 4.66
N THR A 56 19.25 -15.19 4.64
CA THR A 56 20.55 -15.70 5.12
C THR A 56 20.53 -15.95 6.63
N LEU A 57 20.00 -15.00 7.41
CA LEU A 57 19.86 -15.13 8.86
C LEU A 57 18.94 -16.29 9.23
N GLN A 58 17.84 -16.47 8.49
CA GLN A 58 16.91 -17.58 8.72
C GLN A 58 17.56 -18.95 8.42
N LYS A 59 18.35 -19.07 7.35
CA LYS A 59 19.11 -20.30 7.04
C LYS A 59 20.10 -20.64 8.15
N ARG A 60 20.86 -19.66 8.64
CA ARG A 60 21.79 -19.84 9.77
C ARG A 60 21.07 -20.24 11.06
N ALA A 61 19.92 -19.61 11.34
CA ALA A 61 19.10 -19.93 12.49
C ALA A 61 18.56 -21.37 12.46
N LYS A 62 18.19 -21.89 11.28
CA LYS A 62 17.75 -23.29 11.10
C LYS A 62 18.89 -24.30 11.23
N ALA A 63 20.12 -23.91 10.88
CA ALA A 63 21.30 -24.77 10.96
C ALA A 63 21.96 -24.81 12.35
N THR A 64 21.55 -23.94 13.29
CA THR A 64 22.17 -23.85 14.62
C THR A 64 21.30 -24.55 15.67
N GLU A 65 21.87 -25.52 16.38
CA GLU A 65 21.19 -26.22 17.48
C GLU A 65 20.64 -25.25 18.55
N PRO A 66 19.46 -25.50 19.13
CA PRO A 66 18.78 -24.60 20.08
C PRO A 66 19.67 -24.17 21.28
N GLU A 67 20.48 -25.10 21.81
CA GLU A 67 21.38 -24.83 22.94
C GLU A 67 22.55 -23.90 22.56
N LYS A 68 23.13 -24.08 21.37
CA LYS A 68 24.17 -23.18 20.84
C LYS A 68 23.60 -21.79 20.55
N ARG A 69 22.36 -21.72 20.08
CA ARG A 69 21.63 -20.47 19.81
C ARG A 69 21.32 -19.69 21.10
N ALA A 70 20.98 -20.38 22.18
CA ALA A 70 20.77 -19.78 23.50
C ALA A 70 22.08 -19.27 24.14
N ARG A 71 23.20 -19.98 23.95
CA ARG A 71 24.53 -19.53 24.40
C ARG A 71 25.05 -18.35 23.58
N GLN A 72 24.88 -18.35 22.26
CA GLN A 72 25.28 -17.23 21.38
C GLN A 72 24.47 -15.95 21.59
N ARG A 73 23.17 -16.06 21.94
CA ARG A 73 22.34 -14.90 22.33
C ARG A 73 22.84 -14.21 23.60
N ARG A 74 23.54 -14.93 24.48
CA ARG A 74 24.08 -14.40 25.75
C ARG A 74 25.48 -13.80 25.61
N SER A 75 26.22 -14.14 24.56
CA SER A 75 27.62 -13.70 24.33
C SER A 75 27.80 -12.70 23.19
N GLY A 76 26.71 -12.20 22.60
CA GLY A 76 26.73 -11.23 21.51
C GLY A 76 26.58 -9.78 21.97
N ILE A 77 27.06 -8.85 21.15
CA ILE A 77 26.84 -7.40 21.30
C ILE A 77 25.34 -7.15 21.55
N ARG A 78 25.02 -6.56 22.70
CA ARG A 78 23.65 -6.22 23.10
C ARG A 78 23.10 -5.19 22.10
N SER A 79 21.85 -5.39 21.65
CA SER A 79 21.19 -4.48 20.71
C SER A 79 21.22 -3.04 21.24
N PRO A 80 21.44 -2.04 20.37
CA PRO A 80 21.47 -0.66 20.82
C PRO A 80 20.13 -0.26 21.42
N ARG A 81 20.14 0.56 22.48
CA ARG A 81 18.93 1.09 23.10
C ARG A 81 18.24 2.12 22.22
N ARG A 82 19.01 2.85 21.41
CA ARG A 82 18.49 3.86 20.50
C ARG A 82 19.06 3.66 19.10
N VAL A 83 18.21 3.84 18.10
CA VAL A 83 18.61 3.85 16.69
C VAL A 83 18.13 5.14 16.07
N GLN A 84 19.04 5.91 15.47
CA GLN A 84 18.75 7.14 14.75
C GLN A 84 19.07 6.94 13.26
N LEU A 85 18.08 7.15 12.43
CA LEU A 85 18.20 7.17 10.98
C LEU A 85 18.17 8.62 10.52
N LYS A 86 19.25 9.07 9.89
CA LYS A 86 19.38 10.39 9.29
C LYS A 86 19.41 10.23 7.78
N LYS A 87 18.35 10.68 7.10
CA LYS A 87 18.22 10.64 5.63
C LYS A 87 18.44 9.24 5.03
N VAL A 88 17.83 8.23 5.63
CA VAL A 88 17.93 6.85 5.11
C VAL A 88 16.94 6.69 3.97
N THR A 89 17.44 6.39 2.78
CA THR A 89 16.65 6.17 1.57
C THR A 89 16.34 4.69 1.40
N TRP A 90 15.07 4.33 1.51
CA TRP A 90 14.56 3.01 1.14
C TRP A 90 14.16 2.96 -0.34
N SER A 91 14.45 1.86 -1.03
CA SER A 91 14.09 1.65 -2.43
C SER A 91 13.49 0.26 -2.65
N ASP A 92 12.26 0.19 -3.16
CA ASP A 92 11.59 -1.09 -3.47
C ASP A 92 11.79 -1.55 -4.93
N GLY A 93 12.64 -0.82 -5.68
CA GLY A 93 12.94 -1.05 -7.09
C GLY A 93 12.10 -0.20 -8.05
N GLN A 94 10.90 0.26 -7.63
CA GLN A 94 10.08 1.18 -8.41
C GLN A 94 9.96 2.56 -7.79
N GLN A 95 9.95 2.62 -6.47
CA GLN A 95 9.74 3.83 -5.69
C GLN A 95 10.84 3.98 -4.65
N ARG A 96 11.11 5.24 -4.29
CA ARG A 96 12.06 5.62 -3.25
C ARG A 96 11.34 6.42 -2.18
N MET A 97 11.78 6.27 -0.94
CA MET A 97 11.36 7.11 0.18
C MET A 97 12.56 7.37 1.08
N THR A 98 12.75 8.63 1.48
CA THR A 98 13.83 9.03 2.39
C THR A 98 13.24 9.39 3.73
N VAL A 99 13.76 8.76 4.78
CA VAL A 99 13.20 8.83 6.14
C VAL A 99 14.26 9.31 7.12
N GLU A 100 13.84 10.21 7.99
CA GLU A 100 14.49 10.48 9.26
C GLU A 100 13.68 9.81 10.36
N ALA A 101 14.33 9.04 11.22
CA ALA A 101 13.62 8.32 12.28
C ALA A 101 14.47 8.14 13.53
N GLU A 102 13.80 8.02 14.66
CA GLU A 102 14.39 7.67 15.94
C GLU A 102 13.58 6.53 16.55
N PHE A 103 14.27 5.48 16.98
CA PHE A 103 13.70 4.33 17.64
C PHE A 103 14.34 4.20 19.03
N GLY A 104 13.51 4.07 20.06
CA GLY A 104 13.91 3.65 21.39
C GLY A 104 13.46 2.22 21.64
N LEU A 105 14.38 1.35 22.06
CA LEU A 105 14.12 -0.03 22.39
C LEU A 105 14.10 -0.23 23.91
N GLY A 106 13.13 -1.00 24.38
CA GLY A 106 13.03 -1.45 25.76
C GLY A 106 14.12 -2.45 26.12
N ARG A 107 14.20 -2.81 27.41
CA ARG A 107 15.19 -3.80 27.89
C ARG A 107 14.93 -5.22 27.36
N ASP A 108 13.70 -5.50 26.97
CA ASP A 108 13.27 -6.71 26.28
C ASP A 108 13.62 -6.70 24.78
N GLY A 109 14.20 -5.60 24.28
CA GLY A 109 14.57 -5.42 22.88
C GLY A 109 13.39 -5.08 21.97
N LEU A 110 12.19 -4.90 22.52
CA LEU A 110 11.01 -4.47 21.77
C LEU A 110 11.01 -2.95 21.60
N LEU A 111 10.25 -2.47 20.62
CA LEU A 111 10.12 -1.04 20.36
C LEU A 111 9.32 -0.35 21.47
N ASP A 112 9.90 0.61 22.18
CA ASP A 112 9.18 1.44 23.14
C ASP A 112 8.64 2.71 22.49
N VAL A 113 9.42 3.32 21.61
CA VAL A 113 9.03 4.52 20.86
C VAL A 113 9.63 4.53 19.48
N ALA A 114 8.87 4.95 18.48
CA ALA A 114 9.39 5.35 17.18
C ALA A 114 8.84 6.73 16.82
N ASN A 115 9.71 7.62 16.38
CA ASN A 115 9.33 8.85 15.69
C ASN A 115 9.90 8.80 14.29
N PHE A 116 9.14 9.24 13.30
CA PHE A 116 9.63 9.30 11.93
C PHE A 116 9.09 10.50 11.18
N LYS A 117 9.85 10.91 10.16
CA LYS A 117 9.46 11.88 9.15
C LYS A 117 9.98 11.42 7.80
N VAL A 118 9.10 11.40 6.82
CA VAL A 118 9.47 11.16 5.42
C VAL A 118 9.85 12.51 4.82
N VAL A 119 11.11 12.68 4.49
CA VAL A 119 11.69 13.94 4.02
C VAL A 119 11.70 14.06 2.51
N ASP A 120 11.68 12.94 1.77
CA ASP A 120 11.66 12.92 0.31
C ASP A 120 11.03 11.63 -0.25
N GLY A 121 10.60 11.68 -1.52
CA GLY A 121 10.04 10.56 -2.27
C GLY A 121 8.57 10.24 -1.96
N ARG A 122 8.22 8.96 -2.01
CA ARG A 122 6.86 8.48 -1.71
C ARG A 122 6.49 8.81 -0.27
N LEU A 123 5.30 9.36 -0.05
CA LEU A 123 4.81 9.85 1.25
C LEU A 123 5.59 11.06 1.82
N ALA A 124 6.34 11.82 1.00
CA ALA A 124 7.04 13.02 1.47
C ALA A 124 6.12 13.96 2.27
N GLY A 125 6.63 14.45 3.40
CA GLY A 125 5.88 15.25 4.37
C GLY A 125 5.09 14.44 5.39
N ALA A 126 5.01 13.10 5.26
CA ALA A 126 4.42 12.26 6.28
C ALA A 126 5.30 12.23 7.54
N SER A 127 4.66 12.15 8.71
CA SER A 127 5.35 12.03 9.98
C SER A 127 4.50 11.23 10.95
N GLY A 128 5.12 10.54 11.91
CA GLY A 128 4.34 9.84 12.91
C GLY A 128 5.11 9.46 14.14
N THR A 129 4.34 9.02 15.12
CA THR A 129 4.82 8.52 16.40
C THR A 129 4.14 7.20 16.70
N ILE A 130 4.92 6.26 17.21
CA ILE A 130 4.46 5.00 17.79
C ILE A 130 5.03 4.98 19.20
N LYS A 131 4.19 4.75 20.21
CA LYS A 131 4.64 4.66 21.61
C LYS A 131 3.98 3.48 22.26
N ARG A 132 4.77 2.52 22.71
CA ARG A 132 4.30 1.31 23.38
C ARG A 132 3.54 1.66 24.67
N ASN A 133 2.43 0.97 24.88
CA ASN A 133 1.59 1.05 26.07
C ASN A 133 1.16 -0.38 26.46
N GLY A 134 1.95 -1.02 27.34
CA GLY A 134 1.79 -2.45 27.63
C GLY A 134 2.09 -3.29 26.39
N ASP A 135 1.10 -4.08 25.97
CA ASP A 135 1.16 -4.95 24.78
C ASP A 135 0.58 -4.27 23.52
N ASP A 136 0.10 -3.04 23.65
CA ASP A 136 -0.42 -2.24 22.54
C ASP A 136 0.63 -1.22 22.06
N TRP A 137 0.69 -1.01 20.76
CA TRP A 137 1.43 0.06 20.11
C TRP A 137 0.45 1.03 19.44
N PRO A 138 -0.04 2.05 20.17
CA PRO A 138 -0.68 3.21 19.58
C PRO A 138 0.16 3.81 18.46
N VAL A 139 -0.46 4.02 17.30
CA VAL A 139 0.15 4.61 16.09
C VAL A 139 -0.58 5.88 15.75
N HIS A 140 0.14 6.99 15.57
CA HIS A 140 -0.41 8.26 15.10
C HIS A 140 0.48 8.80 13.98
N VAL A 141 -0.10 8.95 12.79
CA VAL A 141 0.60 9.41 11.58
C VAL A 141 -0.15 10.57 10.98
N LYS A 142 0.56 11.62 10.58
CA LYS A 142 0.07 12.72 9.75
C LYS A 142 0.58 12.52 8.34
N VAL A 143 -0.30 12.57 7.35
CA VAL A 143 0.05 12.38 5.94
C VAL A 143 -1.01 13.05 5.05
N GLY A 144 -0.57 13.72 3.98
CA GLY A 144 -1.50 14.33 3.01
C GLY A 144 -2.49 15.33 3.63
N GLY A 145 -2.10 16.03 4.70
CA GLY A 145 -2.96 16.97 5.44
C GLY A 145 -3.98 16.31 6.39
N GLY A 146 -4.08 14.98 6.41
CA GLY A 146 -4.95 14.22 7.32
C GLY A 146 -4.17 13.36 8.31
N THR A 147 -4.88 12.43 8.94
CA THR A 147 -4.32 11.55 9.98
C THR A 147 -4.66 10.09 9.77
N ILE A 148 -3.74 9.21 10.15
CA ILE A 148 -3.97 7.78 10.35
C ILE A 148 -3.63 7.47 11.80
N ALA A 149 -4.60 7.00 12.57
CA ALA A 149 -4.42 6.69 13.99
C ALA A 149 -5.02 5.34 14.34
N GLY A 150 -4.46 4.66 15.34
CA GLY A 150 -5.00 3.39 15.80
C GLY A 150 -4.04 2.66 16.72
N LYS A 151 -4.16 1.33 16.77
CA LYS A 151 -3.32 0.48 17.60
C LYS A 151 -2.84 -0.75 16.85
N LEU A 152 -1.63 -1.17 17.16
CA LEU A 152 -1.03 -2.43 16.74
C LEU A 152 -0.81 -3.31 17.96
N GLN A 153 -0.89 -4.62 17.79
CA GLN A 153 -0.64 -5.62 18.81
C GLN A 153 0.32 -6.66 18.25
N LEU A 154 1.28 -7.07 19.06
CA LEU A 154 2.30 -8.05 18.71
C LEU A 154 2.25 -9.21 19.70
N ASP A 155 2.03 -10.41 19.18
CA ASP A 155 2.00 -11.64 19.97
C ASP A 155 3.05 -12.62 19.44
N GLU A 156 3.84 -13.20 20.35
CA GLU A 156 4.71 -14.31 19.99
C GLU A 156 3.91 -15.62 20.01
N LEU A 157 3.90 -16.32 18.87
CA LEU A 157 3.21 -17.58 18.71
C LEU A 157 4.07 -18.74 19.25
N PRO A 158 3.47 -19.85 19.72
CA PRO A 158 4.23 -21.04 20.18
C PRO A 158 5.18 -21.62 19.12
N SER A 159 4.90 -21.36 17.84
CA SER A 159 5.74 -21.75 16.72
C SER A 159 7.05 -20.95 16.62
N GLY A 160 7.23 -19.89 17.43
CA GLY A 160 8.31 -18.91 17.33
C GLY A 160 8.17 -17.93 16.16
N ALA A 161 6.94 -17.74 15.67
CA ALA A 161 6.57 -16.68 14.75
C ALA A 161 5.92 -15.53 15.52
N VAL A 162 5.89 -14.33 14.93
CA VAL A 162 5.24 -13.15 15.51
C VAL A 162 3.96 -12.89 14.73
N SER A 163 2.84 -12.82 15.46
CA SER A 163 1.57 -12.33 14.96
C SER A 163 1.49 -10.83 15.20
N LEU A 164 1.28 -10.06 14.14
CA LEU A 164 0.95 -8.64 14.20
C LEU A 164 -0.51 -8.48 13.83
N THR A 165 -1.28 -7.80 14.67
CA THR A 165 -2.64 -7.37 14.35
C THR A 165 -2.81 -5.87 14.59
N GLY A 166 -3.82 -5.26 13.99
CA GLY A 166 -4.09 -3.86 14.25
C GLY A 166 -5.37 -3.34 13.64
N GLN A 167 -5.84 -2.22 14.19
CA GLN A 167 -6.96 -1.44 13.65
C GLN A 167 -6.52 0.02 13.52
N LEU A 168 -6.72 0.59 12.34
CA LEU A 168 -6.36 1.95 11.99
C LEU A 168 -7.58 2.70 11.44
N THR A 169 -7.70 3.96 11.80
CA THR A 169 -8.67 4.92 11.29
C THR A 169 -7.93 6.01 10.52
N THR A 170 -8.36 6.24 9.29
CA THR A 170 -7.85 7.30 8.43
C THR A 170 -8.89 8.40 8.33
N GLU A 171 -8.48 9.64 8.55
CA GLU A 171 -9.36 10.81 8.52
C GLU A 171 -8.74 11.94 7.70
N GLY A 172 -9.48 12.42 6.68
CA GLY A 172 -9.16 13.61 5.91
C GLY A 172 -7.86 13.55 5.09
N VAL A 173 -7.32 12.36 4.85
CA VAL A 173 -6.05 12.21 4.12
C VAL A 173 -6.27 12.47 2.63
N GLU A 174 -5.42 13.30 2.03
CA GLU A 174 -5.41 13.46 0.57
C GLU A 174 -4.96 12.17 -0.12
N VAL A 175 -5.81 11.54 -0.93
CA VAL A 175 -5.50 10.26 -1.60
C VAL A 175 -4.22 10.35 -2.44
N ALA A 176 -4.03 11.48 -3.12
CA ALA A 176 -2.86 11.71 -3.98
C ALA A 176 -1.53 11.67 -3.20
N ALA A 177 -1.54 11.91 -1.88
CA ALA A 177 -0.35 11.78 -1.05
C ALA A 177 0.05 10.31 -0.83
N LEU A 178 -0.94 9.40 -0.76
CA LEU A 178 -0.72 7.96 -0.57
C LEU A 178 -0.30 7.26 -1.86
N THR A 179 -0.77 7.76 -3.00
CA THR A 179 -0.49 7.19 -4.33
C THR A 179 0.67 7.86 -5.05
N ALA A 180 1.30 8.89 -4.45
CA ALA A 180 2.41 9.62 -5.03
C ALA A 180 3.53 8.67 -5.54
N PRO A 181 4.16 8.99 -6.70
CA PRO A 181 3.97 10.20 -7.50
C PRO A 181 2.69 10.19 -8.37
N SER A 182 1.97 9.06 -8.42
CA SER A 182 0.72 8.96 -9.16
C SER A 182 -0.35 9.83 -8.52
N LYS A 183 -0.81 10.84 -9.27
CA LYS A 183 -1.90 11.73 -8.87
C LYS A 183 -3.17 11.45 -9.68
N THR A 184 -3.38 10.18 -10.06
CA THR A 184 -4.52 9.73 -10.88
C THR A 184 -5.85 9.81 -10.13
N LEU A 185 -5.81 9.73 -8.80
CA LEU A 185 -6.96 9.96 -7.92
C LEU A 185 -6.58 11.01 -6.86
N THR A 186 -7.43 12.01 -6.71
CA THR A 186 -7.37 13.00 -5.61
C THR A 186 -8.70 12.98 -4.86
N GLY A 187 -8.75 13.58 -3.67
CA GLY A 187 -9.92 13.65 -2.81
C GLY A 187 -9.58 13.35 -1.35
N LYS A 188 -10.54 13.58 -0.45
CA LYS A 188 -10.37 13.35 0.99
C LYS A 188 -10.80 11.96 1.38
N LEU A 189 -9.83 11.15 1.79
CA LEU A 189 -10.01 9.78 2.25
C LEU A 189 -10.42 9.75 3.73
N ARG A 190 -11.49 9.00 4.00
CA ARG A 190 -11.79 8.41 5.30
C ARG A 190 -11.80 6.90 5.17
N ALA A 191 -11.23 6.19 6.15
CA ALA A 191 -11.18 4.74 6.09
C ALA A 191 -11.04 4.07 7.45
N GLN A 192 -11.51 2.83 7.55
CA GLN A 192 -11.22 1.92 8.65
C GLN A 192 -10.49 0.70 8.10
N THR A 193 -9.29 0.44 8.62
CA THR A 193 -8.40 -0.61 8.17
C THR A 193 -8.13 -1.58 9.31
N ALA A 194 -8.42 -2.86 9.09
CA ALA A 194 -7.88 -3.95 9.88
C ALA A 194 -6.63 -4.50 9.17
N LEU A 195 -5.58 -4.79 9.91
CA LEU A 195 -4.36 -5.40 9.38
C LEU A 195 -3.96 -6.63 10.19
N ARG A 196 -3.32 -7.57 9.51
CA ARG A 196 -2.73 -8.75 10.11
C ARG A 196 -1.49 -9.22 9.35
N ALA A 197 -0.53 -9.77 10.06
CA ALA A 197 0.64 -10.42 9.48
C ALA A 197 1.15 -11.50 10.42
N GLU A 198 1.67 -12.59 9.87
CA GLU A 198 2.45 -13.57 10.64
C GLU A 198 3.83 -13.69 9.99
N PHE A 199 4.88 -13.38 10.73
CA PHE A 199 6.24 -13.35 10.21
C PHE A 199 7.25 -13.86 11.22
N ARG A 200 8.38 -14.37 10.73
CA ARG A 200 9.53 -14.76 11.57
C ARG A 200 10.71 -13.79 11.41
N ASP A 201 10.69 -13.04 10.32
CA ASP A 201 11.69 -12.05 9.96
C ASP A 201 10.97 -10.80 9.45
N ILE A 202 11.39 -9.63 9.93
CA ILE A 202 10.73 -8.36 9.60
C ILE A 202 10.81 -8.00 8.11
N GLY A 203 11.79 -8.53 7.38
CA GLY A 203 11.91 -8.39 5.93
C GLY A 203 10.80 -9.10 5.15
N GLN A 204 10.12 -10.08 5.76
CA GLN A 204 8.98 -10.77 5.14
C GLN A 204 7.68 -9.96 5.22
N LEU A 205 7.63 -8.94 6.08
CA LEU A 205 6.39 -8.25 6.42
C LEU A 205 5.68 -7.69 5.20
N GLY A 206 6.42 -7.15 4.22
CA GLY A 206 5.84 -6.63 2.99
C GLY A 206 5.14 -7.67 2.11
N ASP A 207 5.49 -8.95 2.24
CA ASP A 207 4.91 -10.04 1.44
C ASP A 207 3.75 -10.74 2.17
N VAL A 208 3.77 -10.75 3.52
CA VAL A 208 2.78 -11.46 4.35
C VAL A 208 1.72 -10.54 4.97
N LEU A 209 1.91 -9.22 4.91
CA LEU A 209 0.93 -8.25 5.40
C LEU A 209 -0.36 -8.38 4.60
N ALA A 210 -1.46 -8.57 5.32
CA ALA A 210 -2.80 -8.52 4.79
C ALA A 210 -3.58 -7.38 5.45
N THR A 211 -4.33 -6.62 4.64
CA THR A 211 -5.20 -5.55 5.15
C THR A 211 -6.59 -5.68 4.57
N GLN A 212 -7.60 -5.31 5.35
CA GLN A 212 -8.97 -5.12 4.90
C GLN A 212 -9.40 -3.72 5.29
N THR A 213 -9.78 -2.92 4.30
CA THR A 213 -10.11 -1.51 4.46
C THR A 213 -11.48 -1.22 3.89
N HIS A 214 -12.33 -0.56 4.67
CA HIS A 214 -13.53 0.11 4.18
C HIS A 214 -13.20 1.58 4.01
N PHE A 215 -13.53 2.17 2.87
CA PHE A 215 -13.14 3.54 2.58
C PHE A 215 -14.25 4.36 1.93
N ASN A 216 -14.13 5.67 2.10
CA ASN A 216 -14.90 6.69 1.42
C ASN A 216 -13.97 7.85 1.05
N VAL A 217 -13.99 8.24 -0.21
CA VAL A 217 -13.31 9.43 -0.73
C VAL A 217 -14.36 10.43 -1.13
N SER A 218 -14.34 11.62 -0.52
CA SER A 218 -15.19 12.74 -0.94
C SER A 218 -14.44 13.69 -1.86
N ASP A 219 -15.19 14.41 -2.70
CA ASP A 219 -14.69 15.45 -3.59
C ASP A 219 -13.55 14.95 -4.48
N ALA A 220 -13.74 13.76 -5.03
CA ALA A 220 -12.70 13.05 -5.75
C ALA A 220 -12.53 13.60 -7.17
N LEU A 221 -11.30 13.58 -7.67
CA LEU A 221 -11.01 13.82 -9.09
C LEU A 221 -10.20 12.65 -9.62
N VAL A 222 -10.79 11.93 -10.58
CA VAL A 222 -10.13 10.86 -11.32
C VAL A 222 -9.54 11.44 -12.59
N ARG A 223 -8.23 11.29 -12.80
CA ARG A 223 -7.53 11.70 -14.03
C ARG A 223 -7.27 10.48 -14.90
N GLY A 224 -7.31 10.69 -16.21
CA GLY A 224 -7.16 9.64 -17.22
C GLY A 224 -8.50 8.99 -17.63
N ILE A 225 -9.60 9.34 -16.96
CA ILE A 225 -10.93 8.80 -17.24
C ILE A 225 -11.92 9.97 -17.25
N ASP A 226 -12.67 10.11 -18.34
CA ASP A 226 -13.86 10.94 -18.44
C ASP A 226 -15.08 10.02 -18.66
N LEU A 227 -15.84 9.77 -17.60
CA LEU A 227 -16.97 8.83 -17.65
C LEU A 227 -18.08 9.30 -18.58
N ALA A 228 -18.36 10.61 -18.64
CA ALA A 228 -19.39 11.16 -19.52
C ALA A 228 -19.01 10.95 -20.99
N ARG A 229 -17.77 11.31 -21.36
CA ARG A 229 -17.27 11.08 -22.72
C ARG A 229 -17.10 9.61 -23.05
N ALA A 230 -16.74 8.76 -22.08
CA ALA A 230 -16.61 7.31 -22.30
C ALA A 230 -17.97 6.68 -22.66
N VAL A 231 -19.07 7.16 -22.06
CA VAL A 231 -20.42 6.73 -22.42
C VAL A 231 -20.82 7.25 -23.80
N GLU A 232 -20.62 8.53 -24.09
CA GLU A 232 -21.01 9.15 -25.36
C GLU A 232 -20.27 8.57 -26.56
N THR A 233 -19.00 8.21 -26.39
CA THR A 233 -18.13 7.74 -27.48
C THR A 233 -17.95 6.23 -27.52
N ALA A 234 -18.83 5.47 -26.86
CA ALA A 234 -18.74 4.01 -26.80
C ALA A 234 -17.36 3.50 -26.32
N GLY A 235 -16.72 4.21 -25.40
CA GLY A 235 -15.42 3.85 -24.81
C GLY A 235 -14.22 4.03 -25.74
N LEU A 236 -14.35 4.79 -26.84
CA LEU A 236 -13.25 5.06 -27.77
C LEU A 236 -12.31 6.17 -27.28
N ASN A 237 -12.80 7.06 -26.41
CA ASN A 237 -11.97 8.13 -25.85
C ASN A 237 -11.10 7.65 -24.67
N ARG A 238 -9.80 7.92 -24.77
CA ARG A 238 -8.78 7.61 -23.75
C ARG A 238 -8.36 8.91 -23.07
N GLY A 239 -8.58 9.03 -21.76
CA GLY A 239 -8.12 10.18 -20.98
C GLY A 239 -9.24 11.06 -20.41
N GLY A 240 -8.86 12.28 -20.03
CA GLY A 240 -9.76 13.27 -19.44
C GLY A 240 -9.78 13.26 -17.91
N MET A 241 -10.79 13.89 -17.34
CA MET A 241 -10.98 13.96 -15.89
C MET A 241 -12.45 13.77 -15.53
N THR A 242 -12.72 13.01 -14.47
CA THR A 242 -14.06 12.86 -13.90
C THR A 242 -14.04 13.35 -12.46
N ARG A 243 -14.91 14.32 -12.15
CA ARG A 243 -15.17 14.71 -10.76
C ARG A 243 -16.18 13.75 -10.16
N LEU A 244 -15.87 13.20 -9.00
CA LEU A 244 -16.75 12.35 -8.23
C LEU A 244 -17.19 13.11 -6.98
N ASN A 245 -18.48 13.06 -6.67
CA ASN A 245 -18.97 13.54 -5.37
C ASN A 245 -18.48 12.59 -4.27
N ALA A 246 -18.58 11.28 -4.51
CA ALA A 246 -18.08 10.26 -3.60
C ALA A 246 -17.56 9.04 -4.37
N LEU A 247 -16.56 8.38 -3.80
CA LEU A 247 -16.09 7.04 -4.17
C LEU A 247 -15.93 6.22 -2.90
N ALA A 248 -16.66 5.11 -2.78
CA ALA A 248 -16.60 4.23 -1.63
C ALA A 248 -16.40 2.78 -2.06
N GLY A 249 -15.95 1.95 -1.14
CA GLY A 249 -15.83 0.51 -1.36
C GLY A 249 -14.96 -0.18 -0.32
N GLN A 250 -14.47 -1.35 -0.71
CA GLN A 250 -13.61 -2.19 0.11
C GLN A 250 -12.29 -2.42 -0.60
N VAL A 251 -11.20 -2.42 0.17
CA VAL A 251 -9.86 -2.77 -0.31
C VAL A 251 -9.34 -3.94 0.50
N HIS A 252 -9.02 -5.04 -0.18
CA HIS A 252 -8.25 -6.12 0.38
C HIS A 252 -6.83 -6.07 -0.20
N THR A 253 -5.82 -6.08 0.66
CA THR A 253 -4.42 -6.19 0.26
C THR A 253 -3.86 -7.48 0.79
N GLN A 254 -3.12 -8.19 -0.06
CA GLN A 254 -2.34 -9.36 0.33
C GLN A 254 -0.95 -9.24 -0.32
N GLY A 255 0.06 -8.98 0.50
CA GLY A 255 1.39 -8.63 0.03
C GLY A 255 1.32 -7.41 -0.90
N LYS A 256 1.64 -7.61 -2.18
CA LYS A 256 1.69 -6.53 -3.20
C LYS A 256 0.45 -6.46 -4.10
N THR A 257 -0.49 -7.37 -3.95
CA THR A 257 -1.73 -7.38 -4.74
C THR A 257 -2.84 -6.67 -3.97
N VAL A 258 -3.63 -5.86 -4.69
CA VAL A 258 -4.74 -5.09 -4.13
C VAL A 258 -6.02 -5.41 -4.89
N HIS A 259 -7.06 -5.79 -4.17
CA HIS A 259 -8.40 -6.03 -4.69
C HIS A 259 -9.33 -4.94 -4.17
N LEU A 260 -9.88 -4.17 -5.09
CA LEU A 260 -10.93 -3.19 -4.82
C LEU A 260 -12.28 -3.81 -5.19
N THR A 261 -13.14 -3.97 -4.20
CA THR A 261 -14.45 -4.60 -4.37
C THR A 261 -15.57 -3.73 -3.86
N HIS A 262 -16.79 -4.00 -4.33
CA HIS A 262 -17.98 -3.23 -3.96
C HIS A 262 -17.77 -1.72 -4.17
N LEU A 263 -17.07 -1.36 -5.24
CA LEU A 263 -16.84 0.04 -5.57
C LEU A 263 -18.18 0.66 -5.93
N VAL A 264 -18.44 1.85 -5.39
CA VAL A 264 -19.57 2.69 -5.72
C VAL A 264 -19.05 4.12 -5.88
N ALA A 265 -19.31 4.73 -7.03
CA ALA A 265 -18.92 6.10 -7.35
C ALA A 265 -20.13 6.90 -7.78
N THR A 266 -20.18 8.18 -7.41
CA THR A 266 -21.23 9.11 -7.83
C THR A 266 -20.61 10.35 -8.46
N SER A 267 -21.20 10.83 -9.56
CA SER A 267 -20.74 11.99 -10.32
C SER A 267 -21.93 12.73 -10.90
N GLY A 268 -22.45 13.71 -10.16
CA GLY A 268 -23.67 14.42 -10.54
C GLY A 268 -24.83 13.43 -10.74
N PRO A 269 -25.42 13.33 -11.94
CA PRO A 269 -26.53 12.41 -12.19
C PRO A 269 -26.06 10.98 -12.52
N LEU A 270 -24.75 10.73 -12.65
CA LEU A 270 -24.19 9.42 -12.95
C LEU A 270 -23.83 8.66 -11.68
N ALA A 271 -24.02 7.35 -11.70
CA ALA A 271 -23.50 6.42 -10.71
C ALA A 271 -22.67 5.33 -11.40
N ALA A 272 -21.68 4.77 -10.72
CA ALA A 272 -20.94 3.63 -11.21
C ALA A 272 -20.68 2.63 -10.09
N ASN A 273 -20.68 1.34 -10.41
CA ASN A 273 -20.33 0.28 -9.48
C ASN A 273 -19.42 -0.76 -10.11
N GLY A 274 -18.61 -1.47 -9.32
CA GLY A 274 -17.79 -2.55 -9.86
C GLY A 274 -16.67 -3.05 -8.97
N ASN A 275 -15.72 -3.75 -9.61
CA ASN A 275 -14.56 -4.35 -8.95
C ASN A 275 -13.32 -4.17 -9.82
N VAL A 276 -12.19 -3.85 -9.19
CA VAL A 276 -10.89 -3.62 -9.84
C VAL A 276 -9.81 -4.34 -9.04
N THR A 277 -8.90 -5.02 -9.73
CA THR A 277 -7.70 -5.59 -9.15
C THR A 277 -6.49 -4.83 -9.66
N MET A 278 -5.58 -4.53 -8.75
CA MET A 278 -4.23 -4.04 -9.05
C MET A 278 -3.24 -5.15 -8.69
N ALA A 279 -2.53 -5.65 -9.70
CA ALA A 279 -1.49 -6.66 -9.51
C ALA A 279 -0.22 -6.03 -8.91
N ALA A 280 0.72 -6.87 -8.47
CA ALA A 280 1.98 -6.44 -7.87
C ALA A 280 2.84 -5.52 -8.77
N ASN A 281 2.70 -5.64 -10.09
CA ASN A 281 3.35 -4.77 -11.08
C ASN A 281 2.56 -3.48 -11.38
N ARG A 282 1.54 -3.16 -10.57
CA ARG A 282 0.63 -2.00 -10.71
C ARG A 282 -0.30 -2.06 -11.93
N SER A 283 -0.39 -3.18 -12.65
CA SER A 283 -1.37 -3.33 -13.73
C SER A 283 -2.78 -3.40 -13.16
N LEU A 284 -3.72 -2.68 -13.77
CA LEU A 284 -5.13 -2.67 -13.40
C LEU A 284 -5.92 -3.61 -14.31
N SER A 285 -6.87 -4.34 -13.72
CA SER A 285 -7.87 -5.11 -14.45
C SER A 285 -9.17 -5.11 -13.68
N GLY A 286 -10.31 -4.97 -14.37
CA GLY A 286 -11.58 -4.94 -13.68
C GLY A 286 -12.77 -4.71 -14.59
N ARG A 287 -13.94 -4.68 -13.97
CA ARG A 287 -15.19 -4.31 -14.63
C ARG A 287 -15.96 -3.34 -13.76
N ILE A 288 -16.52 -2.33 -14.41
CA ILE A 288 -17.41 -1.36 -13.80
C ILE A 288 -18.66 -1.24 -14.67
N ASN A 289 -19.80 -0.97 -14.06
CA ASN A 289 -21.04 -0.62 -14.75
C ASN A 289 -21.37 0.83 -14.40
N VAL A 290 -21.60 1.66 -15.41
CA VAL A 290 -21.97 3.07 -15.25
C VAL A 290 -23.45 3.21 -15.54
N ASP A 291 -24.23 3.67 -14.57
CA ASP A 291 -25.65 3.93 -14.71
C ASP A 291 -25.87 5.33 -15.28
N VAL A 292 -26.44 5.36 -16.50
CA VAL A 292 -26.70 6.57 -17.27
C VAL A 292 -28.19 6.89 -17.22
N PRO A 293 -28.60 8.05 -16.72
CA PRO A 293 -30.00 8.46 -16.71
C PRO A 293 -30.58 8.63 -18.12
N THR A 294 -31.83 8.25 -18.27
CA THR A 294 -32.64 8.36 -19.48
C THR A 294 -34.06 8.79 -19.11
N ALA A 295 -34.87 9.17 -20.11
CA ALA A 295 -36.28 9.52 -19.90
C ALA A 295 -37.13 8.37 -19.30
N LYS A 296 -36.65 7.11 -19.36
CA LYS A 296 -37.37 5.91 -18.87
C LYS A 296 -36.69 5.25 -17.65
N GLY A 297 -35.76 5.93 -16.98
CA GLY A 297 -34.97 5.37 -15.86
C GLY A 297 -33.47 5.38 -16.15
N ALA A 298 -32.70 4.46 -15.57
CA ALA A 298 -31.26 4.36 -15.79
C ALA A 298 -30.87 3.15 -16.66
N VAL A 299 -29.87 3.33 -17.53
CA VAL A 299 -29.29 2.26 -18.36
C VAL A 299 -27.85 2.03 -17.93
N GLY A 300 -27.54 0.78 -17.57
CA GLY A 300 -26.18 0.37 -17.20
C GLY A 300 -25.30 0.16 -18.43
N VAL A 301 -24.17 0.85 -18.48
CA VAL A 301 -23.14 0.73 -19.51
C VAL A 301 -21.95 -0.03 -18.91
N PRO A 302 -21.72 -1.29 -19.33
CA PRO A 302 -20.61 -2.09 -18.80
C PRO A 302 -19.29 -1.70 -19.47
N LEU A 303 -18.30 -1.40 -18.64
CA LEU A 303 -16.95 -1.01 -19.02
C LEU A 303 -15.90 -1.91 -18.37
N VAL A 304 -14.78 -2.08 -19.05
CA VAL A 304 -13.58 -2.77 -18.60
C VAL A 304 -12.57 -1.73 -18.14
N VAL A 305 -11.98 -1.97 -16.96
CA VAL A 305 -10.84 -1.19 -16.46
C VAL A 305 -9.56 -1.92 -16.81
N SER A 306 -8.58 -1.18 -17.34
CA SER A 306 -7.28 -1.70 -17.77
C SER A 306 -6.16 -0.66 -17.56
N GLY A 307 -4.93 -0.98 -17.98
CA GLY A 307 -3.78 -0.07 -17.89
C GLY A 307 -2.98 -0.27 -16.60
N THR A 308 -2.48 0.81 -16.03
CA THR A 308 -1.72 0.80 -14.76
C THR A 308 -2.28 1.81 -13.77
N ALA A 309 -1.90 1.72 -12.49
CA ALA A 309 -2.27 2.70 -11.47
C ALA A 309 -1.84 4.15 -11.82
N ASP A 310 -0.85 4.30 -12.70
CA ASP A 310 -0.29 5.58 -13.15
C ASP A 310 -0.96 6.08 -14.43
N ALA A 311 -1.49 5.17 -15.24
CA ALA A 311 -2.20 5.45 -16.47
C ALA A 311 -3.42 4.51 -16.61
N PRO A 312 -4.49 4.75 -15.82
CA PRO A 312 -5.70 3.93 -15.90
C PRO A 312 -6.44 4.20 -17.20
N ALA A 313 -7.08 3.17 -17.75
CA ALA A 313 -7.89 3.26 -18.96
C ALA A 313 -9.21 2.51 -18.80
N VAL A 314 -10.24 2.99 -19.48
CA VAL A 314 -11.57 2.40 -19.49
C VAL A 314 -12.04 2.23 -20.92
N SER A 315 -12.61 1.06 -21.24
CA SER A 315 -13.16 0.74 -22.56
C SER A 315 -14.44 -0.06 -22.43
N MET A 316 -15.30 -0.09 -23.44
CA MET A 316 -16.46 -0.98 -23.44
C MET A 316 -16.05 -2.47 -23.46
N THR A 317 -16.90 -3.33 -22.91
CA THR A 317 -16.76 -4.79 -23.11
C THR A 317 -16.99 -5.14 -24.59
N ARG A 318 -16.50 -6.29 -25.04
CA ARG A 318 -16.71 -6.74 -26.43
C ARG A 318 -18.20 -6.95 -26.75
N GLY A 319 -19.00 -7.45 -25.79
CA GLY A 319 -20.44 -7.59 -25.94
C GLY A 319 -21.15 -6.25 -26.04
N ALA A 320 -20.74 -5.28 -25.22
CA ALA A 320 -21.23 -3.91 -25.28
C ALA A 320 -20.89 -3.20 -26.59
N LEU A 321 -19.67 -3.35 -27.11
CA LEU A 321 -19.29 -2.76 -28.40
C LEU A 321 -20.18 -3.26 -29.53
N LEU A 322 -20.43 -4.57 -29.61
CA LEU A 322 -21.29 -5.16 -30.63
C LEU A 322 -22.74 -4.65 -30.52
N GLY A 323 -23.28 -4.57 -29.30
CA GLY A 323 -24.62 -4.01 -29.08
C GLY A 323 -24.71 -2.50 -29.33
N ALA A 324 -23.66 -1.76 -28.99
CA ALA A 324 -23.58 -0.31 -29.18
C ALA A 324 -23.59 0.08 -30.65
N VAL A 325 -22.89 -0.66 -31.52
CA VAL A 325 -22.88 -0.43 -32.98
C VAL A 325 -24.30 -0.54 -33.54
N VAL A 326 -25.06 -1.57 -33.14
CA VAL A 326 -26.45 -1.75 -33.58
C VAL A 326 -27.35 -0.63 -33.07
N GLY A 327 -27.22 -0.26 -31.80
CA GLY A 327 -28.06 0.78 -31.19
C GLY A 327 -27.78 2.21 -31.70
N THR A 328 -26.53 2.50 -32.08
CA THR A 328 -26.12 3.83 -32.59
C THR A 328 -26.76 4.15 -33.94
N VAL A 329 -27.03 3.14 -34.77
CA VAL A 329 -27.71 3.31 -36.07
C VAL A 329 -29.15 3.79 -35.89
N ILE A 330 -29.79 3.43 -34.77
CA ILE A 330 -31.20 3.73 -34.50
C ILE A 330 -31.33 5.10 -33.80
N ALA A 331 -30.47 5.40 -32.82
CA ALA A 331 -30.46 6.68 -32.12
C ALA A 331 -29.06 6.97 -31.53
N PRO A 332 -28.34 8.01 -31.99
CA PRO A 332 -27.06 8.40 -31.41
C PRO A 332 -27.16 8.73 -29.91
N GLY A 333 -26.19 8.28 -29.12
CA GLY A 333 -26.14 8.52 -27.67
C GLY A 333 -27.00 7.55 -26.86
N VAL A 334 -28.33 7.75 -26.85
CA VAL A 334 -29.26 6.91 -26.06
C VAL A 334 -29.42 5.49 -26.63
N GLY A 335 -29.35 5.33 -27.95
CA GLY A 335 -29.39 4.02 -28.59
C GLY A 335 -28.09 3.24 -28.38
N THR A 336 -26.95 3.94 -28.35
CA THR A 336 -25.61 3.37 -28.06
C THR A 336 -25.56 2.72 -26.68
N SER A 337 -26.07 3.39 -25.64
CA SER A 337 -26.07 2.87 -24.27
C SER A 337 -27.06 1.72 -24.07
N VAL A 338 -28.28 1.83 -24.62
CA VAL A 338 -29.28 0.76 -24.57
C VAL A 338 -28.79 -0.49 -25.32
N GLY A 339 -28.27 -0.31 -26.54
CA GLY A 339 -27.71 -1.40 -27.34
C GLY A 339 -26.54 -2.08 -26.65
N ALA A 340 -25.61 -1.32 -26.06
CA ALA A 340 -24.50 -1.86 -25.29
C ALA A 340 -24.96 -2.76 -24.13
N SER A 341 -25.94 -2.31 -23.36
CA SER A 341 -26.49 -3.07 -22.23
C SER A 341 -27.19 -4.37 -22.66
N ALA A 342 -27.91 -4.33 -23.78
CA ALA A 342 -28.59 -5.49 -24.35
C ALA A 342 -27.58 -6.51 -24.93
N GLY A 343 -26.55 -6.02 -25.61
CA GLY A 343 -25.47 -6.83 -26.18
C GLY A 343 -24.68 -7.59 -25.12
N GLU A 344 -24.31 -6.95 -24.01
CA GLU A 344 -23.60 -7.62 -22.91
C GLU A 344 -24.47 -8.72 -22.28
N ARG A 345 -25.75 -8.44 -21.98
CA ARG A 345 -26.67 -9.46 -21.42
C ARG A 345 -26.83 -10.67 -22.33
N ALA A 346 -26.86 -10.46 -23.65
CA ALA A 346 -26.91 -11.55 -24.63
C ALA A 346 -25.60 -12.36 -24.64
N ALA A 347 -24.45 -11.68 -24.61
CA ALA A 347 -23.13 -12.33 -24.57
C ALA A 347 -22.92 -13.15 -23.29
N ASP A 348 -23.36 -12.65 -22.13
CA ASP A 348 -23.27 -13.36 -20.85
C ASP A 348 -24.16 -14.60 -20.82
N LYS A 349 -25.39 -14.51 -21.35
CA LYS A 349 -26.28 -15.68 -21.49
C LYS A 349 -25.67 -16.75 -22.39
N LEU A 350 -25.08 -16.36 -23.52
CA LEU A 350 -24.40 -17.30 -24.41
C LEU A 350 -23.20 -17.96 -23.73
N ARG A 351 -22.36 -17.20 -23.01
CA ARG A 351 -21.27 -17.77 -22.21
C ARG A 351 -21.75 -18.74 -21.13
N GLY A 352 -22.86 -18.45 -20.47
CA GLY A 352 -23.45 -19.36 -19.47
C GLY A 352 -23.97 -20.68 -20.06
N LEU A 353 -24.32 -20.70 -21.34
CA LEU A 353 -24.82 -21.89 -22.06
C LEU A 353 -23.70 -22.76 -22.65
N PHE A 354 -22.54 -22.16 -22.97
CA PHE A 354 -21.42 -22.84 -23.64
C PHE A 354 -20.14 -22.88 -22.81
N GLY A 355 -20.15 -22.33 -21.58
CA GLY A 355 -19.01 -22.24 -20.68
C GLY A 355 -19.07 -23.28 -19.55
N LYS A 356 -18.72 -24.52 -19.88
CA LYS A 356 -17.90 -25.39 -19.02
C LYS A 356 -16.63 -25.70 -19.79
#